data_AF-A0A3N5I4L4-F1
#
_entry.id   AF-A0A3N5I4L4-F1
#
_cell.length_a   1.000
_cell.length_b   1.000
_cell.length_c   1.000
_cell.angle_alpha   90.00
_cell.angle_beta   90.00
_cell.angle_gamma   90.00
#
_symmetry.space_group_name_H-M   'P 1'
#
loop_
_entity.id
_entity.type
_entity.pdbx_description
1 polymer ?
#
loop_
_entity_poly.entity_id
_entity_poly.type
_entity_poly.pdbx_seq_one_letter_code
_entity_poly.pdbx_strand_id
1 'polypeptide(L)'
;MDTPTTRTERRPLTLIAATPQTLWGMPAVTNFALGGLAAGFYVAAAGAAALGADEAMGLAAWIAPALVLTGFAAVAGEAGRPLRGLRVFRGVATSWMSRELWLGSLFVLLALADNALPRTGLRLPAAAAAVALVLAQGAMLTSARAIAAWSVPMMPLVFAASAAVSGVGLLVLVELMAGRLPGPALLATTLAVLGLGMLAWLAFLAASSDPAFVQATAPLRHGPKAIEIIVAGYVAPLALGALALAFQAWAPGPTALAALLALVGQVRARSALILQAGQRRPVTLATLTLPRRSS
;
A
#
# COMPACT_ATOMS: atom_id res chain seq x y z
N MET A 1 -2.00 49.75 34.01
CA MET A 1 -1.25 48.66 34.66
C MET A 1 -1.92 47.37 34.25
N ASP A 2 -1.40 46.72 33.20
CA ASP A 2 -1.91 45.44 32.74
C ASP A 2 -1.29 44.33 33.58
N THR A 3 -2.11 43.64 34.36
CA THR A 3 -1.73 42.44 35.10
C THR A 3 -1.44 41.33 34.09
N PRO A 4 -0.22 40.76 34.05
CA PRO A 4 0.06 39.62 33.20
C PRO A 4 -0.75 38.44 33.74
N THR A 5 -1.83 38.09 33.05
CA THR A 5 -2.55 36.84 33.29
C THR A 5 -1.65 35.71 32.81
N THR A 6 -0.84 35.16 33.73
CA THR A 6 -0.09 33.92 33.52
C THR A 6 -1.09 32.78 33.35
N ARG A 7 -1.55 32.58 32.10
CA ARG A 7 -2.39 31.47 31.70
C ARG A 7 -1.57 30.19 31.89
N THR A 8 -1.84 29.47 32.98
CA THR A 8 -1.16 28.21 33.28
C THR A 8 -1.50 27.23 32.14
N GLU A 9 -0.52 26.96 31.28
CA GLU A 9 -0.67 26.06 30.14
C GLU A 9 -0.88 24.63 30.67
N ARG A 10 -2.14 24.21 30.80
CA ARG A 10 -2.51 22.88 31.28
C ARG A 10 -2.28 21.86 30.16
N ARG A 11 -1.20 21.08 30.26
CA ARG A 11 -0.95 19.96 29.36
C ARG A 11 -1.52 18.66 29.95
N PRO A 12 -2.16 17.81 29.13
CA PRO A 12 -2.62 16.50 29.58
C PRO A 12 -1.42 15.66 30.03
N LEU A 13 -1.56 14.99 31.19
CA LEU A 13 -0.52 14.11 31.70
C LEU A 13 -0.40 12.86 30.82
N THR A 14 0.78 12.62 30.29
CA THR A 14 1.08 11.38 29.56
C THR A 14 1.57 10.32 30.54
N LEU A 15 0.82 9.23 30.70
CA LEU A 15 1.19 8.09 31.55
C LEU A 15 2.14 7.13 30.83
N ILE A 16 1.81 6.83 29.57
CA ILE A 16 2.60 5.93 28.72
C ILE A 16 2.88 6.69 27.43
N ALA A 17 4.16 6.92 27.15
CA ALA A 17 4.60 7.58 25.93
C ALA A 17 4.29 6.74 24.68
N ALA A 18 4.21 7.42 23.53
CA ALA A 18 4.16 6.73 22.25
C ALA A 18 5.43 5.88 22.06
N THR A 19 5.26 4.65 21.60
CA THR A 19 6.35 3.70 21.38
C THR A 19 6.19 3.00 20.03
N PRO A 20 7.29 2.62 19.35
CA PRO A 20 7.21 1.85 18.12
C PRO A 20 6.51 0.50 18.36
N GLN A 21 5.71 0.06 17.40
CA GLN A 21 5.22 -1.32 17.35
C GLN A 21 6.37 -2.27 17.00
N THR A 22 6.40 -3.44 17.63
CA THR A 22 7.45 -4.46 17.44
C THR A 22 6.91 -5.78 16.90
N LEU A 23 5.61 -5.85 16.59
CA LEU A 23 4.94 -7.09 16.21
C LEU A 23 5.06 -7.38 14.71
N TRP A 24 5.08 -6.34 13.88
CA TRP A 24 5.12 -6.46 12.43
C TRP A 24 6.48 -6.02 11.91
N GLY A 25 7.26 -6.97 11.43
CA GLY A 25 8.57 -6.73 10.84
C GLY A 25 8.56 -6.66 9.31
N MET A 26 9.73 -6.92 8.73
CA MET A 26 9.91 -7.04 7.28
C MET A 26 9.01 -8.08 6.60
N PRO A 27 8.67 -9.24 7.20
CA PRO A 27 7.81 -10.21 6.53
C PRO A 27 6.38 -9.67 6.30
N ALA A 28 5.85 -8.89 7.25
CA ALA A 28 4.58 -8.16 7.04
C ALA A 28 4.68 -7.15 5.89
N VAL A 29 5.79 -6.39 5.81
CA VAL A 29 6.04 -5.47 4.69
C VAL A 29 6.08 -6.22 3.36
N THR A 30 6.78 -7.35 3.29
CA THR A 30 6.85 -8.20 2.11
C THR A 30 5.46 -8.71 1.71
N ASN A 31 4.65 -9.19 2.65
CA ASN A 31 3.29 -9.63 2.37
C ASN A 31 2.41 -8.51 1.79
N PHE A 32 2.42 -7.32 2.40
CA PHE A 32 1.66 -6.17 1.90
C PHE A 32 2.16 -5.67 0.54
N ALA A 33 3.47 -5.64 0.34
CA ALA A 33 4.08 -5.20 -0.91
C ALA A 33 3.78 -6.17 -2.06
N LEU A 34 4.03 -7.47 -1.86
CA LEU A 34 3.81 -8.48 -2.89
C LEU A 34 2.33 -8.72 -3.15
N GLY A 35 1.49 -8.75 -2.12
CA GLY A 35 0.04 -8.87 -2.27
C GLY A 35 -0.56 -7.70 -3.05
N GLY A 36 -0.16 -6.47 -2.72
CA GLY A 36 -0.58 -5.27 -3.44
C GLY A 36 -0.08 -5.22 -4.89
N LEU A 37 1.19 -5.54 -5.11
CA LEU A 37 1.80 -5.60 -6.46
C LEU A 37 1.09 -6.64 -7.34
N ALA A 38 0.87 -7.84 -6.80
CA ALA A 38 0.22 -8.94 -7.49
C ALA A 38 -1.22 -8.60 -7.89
N ALA A 39 -2.03 -8.16 -6.93
CA ALA A 39 -3.42 -7.81 -7.15
C ALA A 39 -3.54 -6.64 -8.13
N GLY A 40 -2.72 -5.60 -7.96
CA GLY A 40 -2.68 -4.46 -8.87
C GLY A 40 -2.30 -4.87 -10.29
N PHE A 41 -1.27 -5.71 -10.45
CA PHE A 41 -0.81 -6.18 -11.75
C PHE A 41 -1.88 -7.02 -12.46
N TYR A 42 -2.51 -7.96 -11.75
CA TYR A 42 -3.59 -8.78 -12.31
C TYR A 42 -4.77 -7.91 -12.76
N VAL A 43 -5.21 -6.95 -11.93
CA VAL A 43 -6.31 -6.05 -12.28
C VAL A 43 -5.94 -5.16 -13.48
N ALA A 44 -4.72 -4.62 -13.51
CA ALA A 44 -4.25 -3.80 -14.63
C ALA A 44 -4.18 -4.60 -15.93
N ALA A 45 -3.63 -5.81 -15.89
CA ALA A 45 -3.56 -6.71 -17.05
C ALA A 45 -4.95 -7.14 -17.53
N ALA A 46 -5.87 -7.47 -16.61
CA ALA A 46 -7.25 -7.80 -16.95
C ALA A 46 -7.98 -6.60 -17.60
N GLY A 47 -7.73 -5.38 -17.11
CA GLY A 47 -8.26 -4.15 -17.71
C GLY A 47 -7.69 -3.89 -19.11
N ALA A 48 -6.38 -4.05 -19.30
CA ALA A 48 -5.74 -3.93 -20.61
C ALA A 48 -6.29 -4.96 -21.61
N ALA A 49 -6.49 -6.19 -21.15
CA ALA A 49 -7.07 -7.26 -21.96
C ALA A 49 -8.52 -6.98 -22.37
N ALA A 50 -9.32 -6.40 -21.47
CA ALA A 50 -10.69 -5.95 -21.80
C ALA A 50 -10.70 -4.86 -22.88
N LEU A 51 -9.61 -4.13 -23.05
CA LEU A 51 -9.39 -3.12 -24.10
C LEU A 51 -8.69 -3.70 -25.35
N GLY A 52 -8.47 -5.01 -25.41
CA GLY A 52 -7.88 -5.71 -26.55
C GLY A 52 -6.38 -6.01 -26.46
N ALA A 53 -5.70 -5.67 -25.34
CA ALA A 53 -4.29 -5.96 -25.10
C ALA A 53 -4.13 -7.11 -24.09
N ASP A 54 -4.27 -8.35 -24.56
CA ASP A 54 -4.33 -9.57 -23.71
C ASP A 54 -2.94 -10.20 -23.43
N GLU A 55 -1.86 -9.69 -24.03
CA GLU A 55 -0.54 -10.32 -24.00
C GLU A 55 0.04 -10.41 -22.57
N ALA A 56 -0.12 -9.35 -21.78
CA ALA A 56 0.35 -9.32 -20.39
C ALA A 56 -0.49 -10.21 -19.47
N MET A 57 -1.71 -10.57 -19.87
CA MET A 57 -2.64 -11.31 -19.02
C MET A 57 -2.14 -12.73 -18.73
N GLY A 58 -1.57 -13.41 -19.73
CA GLY A 58 -0.99 -14.74 -19.56
C GLY A 58 0.13 -14.76 -18.52
N LEU A 59 1.00 -13.74 -18.52
CA LEU A 59 2.06 -13.59 -17.51
C LEU A 59 1.48 -13.20 -16.15
N ALA A 60 0.50 -12.30 -16.10
CA ALA A 60 -0.16 -11.89 -14.88
C ALA A 60 -0.81 -13.06 -14.14
N ALA A 61 -1.40 -14.00 -14.87
CA ALA A 61 -2.06 -15.15 -14.29
C ALA A 61 -1.10 -16.15 -13.61
N TRP A 62 0.20 -16.10 -13.90
CA TRP A 62 1.22 -16.89 -13.21
C TRP A 62 1.98 -16.09 -12.15
N ILE A 63 2.43 -14.89 -12.52
CA ILE A 63 3.27 -14.04 -11.67
C ILE A 63 2.47 -13.56 -10.46
N ALA A 64 1.23 -13.10 -10.65
CA ALA A 64 0.46 -12.53 -9.54
C ALA A 64 0.16 -13.57 -8.44
N PRO A 65 -0.31 -14.80 -8.75
CA PRO A 65 -0.43 -15.84 -7.73
C PRO A 65 0.88 -16.16 -7.03
N ALA A 66 1.99 -16.27 -7.76
CA ALA A 66 3.31 -16.56 -7.19
C ALA A 66 3.75 -15.47 -6.20
N LEU A 67 3.52 -14.19 -6.53
CA LEU A 67 3.82 -13.07 -5.65
C LEU A 67 2.98 -13.10 -4.37
N VAL A 68 1.67 -13.39 -4.46
CA VAL A 68 0.79 -13.53 -3.27
C VAL A 68 1.27 -14.67 -2.38
N LEU A 69 1.55 -15.84 -2.97
CA LEU A 69 2.04 -17.00 -2.21
C LEU A 69 3.39 -16.71 -1.53
N THR A 70 4.27 -15.97 -2.19
CA THR A 70 5.55 -15.52 -1.60
C THR A 70 5.32 -14.57 -0.42
N GLY A 71 4.35 -13.65 -0.54
CA GLY A 71 3.92 -12.78 0.55
C GLY A 71 3.42 -13.56 1.77
N PHE A 72 2.52 -14.52 1.55
CA PHE A 72 2.02 -15.40 2.61
C PHE A 72 3.11 -16.28 3.22
N ALA A 73 4.05 -16.78 2.41
CA ALA A 73 5.18 -17.55 2.92
C ALA A 73 6.07 -16.72 3.85
N ALA A 74 6.29 -15.44 3.54
CA ALA A 74 7.08 -14.54 4.39
C ALA A 74 6.46 -14.42 5.81
N VAL A 75 5.17 -14.10 5.90
CA VAL A 75 4.49 -13.98 7.22
C VAL A 75 4.30 -15.33 7.92
N ALA A 76 4.16 -16.43 7.18
CA ALA A 76 4.11 -17.77 7.75
C ALA A 76 5.46 -18.16 8.40
N GLY A 77 6.58 -17.75 7.79
CA GLY A 77 7.92 -17.92 8.34
C GLY A 77 8.12 -17.16 9.66
N GLU A 78 7.63 -15.93 9.75
CA GLU A 78 7.67 -15.11 10.98
C GLU A 78 6.88 -15.73 12.12
N ALA A 79 5.75 -16.38 11.83
CA ALA A 79 4.90 -17.00 12.84
C ALA A 79 5.51 -18.24 13.53
N GLY A 80 6.63 -18.79 13.01
CA GLY A 80 7.44 -19.86 13.61
C GLY A 80 6.75 -21.23 13.79
N ARG A 81 5.43 -21.33 13.60
CA ARG A 81 4.63 -22.57 13.73
C ARG A 81 3.62 -22.70 12.58
N PRO A 82 4.09 -22.92 11.33
CA PRO A 82 3.26 -22.87 10.13
C PRO A 82 2.07 -23.84 10.16
N LEU A 83 2.22 -25.02 10.76
CA LEU A 83 1.13 -25.99 10.91
C LEU A 83 -0.03 -25.50 11.79
N ARG A 84 0.23 -24.55 12.70
CA ARG A 84 -0.84 -23.89 13.48
C ARG A 84 -1.51 -22.76 12.70
N GLY A 85 -0.92 -22.33 11.58
CA GLY A 85 -1.46 -21.36 10.66
C GLY A 85 -2.82 -21.77 10.08
N LEU A 86 -3.13 -23.07 10.02
CA LEU A 86 -4.46 -23.56 9.63
C LEU A 86 -5.59 -23.00 10.51
N ARG A 87 -5.30 -22.63 11.77
CA ARG A 87 -6.28 -22.00 12.65
C ARG A 87 -6.69 -20.61 12.17
N VAL A 88 -5.85 -19.93 11.40
CA VAL A 88 -6.16 -18.60 10.82
C VAL A 88 -7.39 -18.68 9.92
N PHE A 89 -7.63 -19.79 9.21
CA PHE A 89 -8.82 -19.94 8.38
C PHE A 89 -10.14 -19.94 9.17
N ARG A 90 -10.14 -20.27 10.46
CA ARG A 90 -11.36 -20.31 11.29
C ARG A 90 -11.85 -18.92 11.73
N GLY A 91 -11.00 -17.90 11.66
CA GLY A 91 -11.27 -16.56 12.17
C GLY A 91 -11.91 -15.59 11.16
N VAL A 92 -12.46 -16.06 10.04
CA VAL A 92 -12.91 -15.18 8.93
C VAL A 92 -13.94 -14.13 9.37
N ALA A 93 -14.81 -14.47 10.33
CA ALA A 93 -15.82 -13.56 10.83
C ALA A 93 -15.24 -12.45 11.74
N THR A 94 -14.11 -12.70 12.41
CA THR A 94 -13.61 -11.83 13.49
C THR A 94 -12.26 -11.18 13.22
N SER A 95 -11.47 -11.72 12.28
CA SER A 95 -10.10 -11.27 12.00
C SER A 95 -9.93 -10.88 10.54
N TRP A 96 -9.39 -9.67 10.32
CA TRP A 96 -8.99 -9.23 8.98
C TRP A 96 -7.85 -10.04 8.39
N MET A 97 -6.95 -10.58 9.22
CA MET A 97 -5.88 -11.47 8.77
C MET A 97 -6.43 -12.77 8.18
N SER A 98 -7.48 -13.32 8.79
CA SER A 98 -8.20 -14.47 8.25
C SER A 98 -8.87 -14.14 6.92
N ARG A 99 -9.50 -12.96 6.81
CA ARG A 99 -10.15 -12.52 5.56
C ARG A 99 -9.13 -12.32 4.44
N GLU A 100 -7.99 -11.70 4.72
CA GLU A 100 -6.89 -11.55 3.77
C GLU A 100 -6.46 -12.91 3.21
N LEU A 101 -6.21 -13.89 4.08
CA LEU A 101 -5.79 -15.22 3.68
C LEU A 101 -6.84 -15.92 2.80
N TRP A 102 -8.13 -15.82 3.15
CA TRP A 102 -9.22 -16.36 2.34
C TRP A 102 -9.33 -15.69 0.98
N LEU A 103 -9.30 -14.35 0.94
CA LEU A 103 -9.43 -13.58 -0.31
C LEU A 103 -8.22 -13.76 -1.22
N GLY A 104 -7.00 -13.82 -0.64
CA GLY A 104 -5.79 -14.12 -1.39
C GLY A 104 -5.76 -15.55 -1.93
N SER A 105 -6.21 -16.53 -1.14
CA SER A 105 -6.34 -17.92 -1.61
C SER A 105 -7.38 -18.03 -2.73
N LEU A 106 -8.53 -17.38 -2.59
CA LEU A 106 -9.55 -17.31 -3.61
C LEU A 106 -9.01 -16.65 -4.90
N PHE A 107 -8.30 -15.54 -4.77
CA PHE A 107 -7.63 -14.88 -5.89
C PHE A 107 -6.65 -15.81 -6.60
N VAL A 108 -5.74 -16.47 -5.86
CA VAL A 108 -4.77 -17.42 -6.42
C VAL A 108 -5.47 -18.54 -7.20
N LEU A 109 -6.50 -19.16 -6.61
CA LEU A 109 -7.22 -20.26 -7.25
C LEU A 109 -7.95 -19.79 -8.52
N LEU A 110 -8.63 -18.65 -8.45
CA LEU A 110 -9.38 -18.11 -9.60
C LEU A 110 -8.45 -17.64 -10.72
N ALA A 111 -7.32 -17.01 -10.41
CA ALA A 111 -6.34 -16.57 -11.40
C ALA A 111 -5.69 -17.76 -12.13
N LEU A 112 -5.30 -18.81 -11.39
CA LEU A 112 -4.77 -20.03 -11.99
C LEU A 112 -5.84 -20.76 -12.82
N ALA A 113 -7.08 -20.79 -12.36
CA ALA A 113 -8.19 -21.39 -13.08
C ALA A 113 -8.58 -20.60 -14.35
N ASP A 114 -8.57 -19.27 -14.32
CA ASP A 114 -8.80 -18.42 -15.51
C ASP A 114 -7.74 -18.72 -16.59
N ASN A 115 -6.50 -18.93 -16.19
CA ASN A 115 -5.43 -19.30 -17.11
C ASN A 115 -5.57 -20.72 -17.67
N ALA A 116 -5.97 -21.69 -16.84
CA ALA A 116 -6.17 -23.07 -17.27
C ALA A 116 -7.44 -23.24 -18.14
N LEU A 117 -8.45 -22.42 -17.91
CA LEU A 117 -9.74 -22.44 -18.61
C LEU A 117 -10.09 -21.04 -19.15
N PRO A 118 -9.39 -20.55 -20.18
CA PRO A 118 -9.68 -19.25 -20.76
C PRO A 118 -11.13 -19.18 -21.25
N ARG A 119 -11.74 -17.98 -21.19
CA ARG A 119 -13.13 -17.68 -21.65
C ARG A 119 -14.26 -18.24 -20.78
N THR A 120 -13.97 -18.80 -19.62
CA THR A 120 -14.99 -19.21 -18.62
C THR A 120 -15.57 -18.04 -17.83
N GLY A 121 -15.08 -16.82 -18.04
CA GLY A 121 -15.48 -15.64 -17.29
C GLY A 121 -14.85 -15.55 -15.90
N LEU A 122 -13.90 -16.42 -15.56
CA LEU A 122 -13.20 -16.45 -14.27
C LEU A 122 -12.28 -15.24 -14.03
N ARG A 123 -11.87 -14.55 -15.09
CA ARG A 123 -11.09 -13.31 -15.01
C ARG A 123 -11.72 -12.24 -14.12
N LEU A 124 -13.03 -12.02 -14.25
CA LEU A 124 -13.75 -11.01 -13.47
C LEU A 124 -13.80 -11.33 -11.97
N PRO A 125 -14.23 -12.52 -11.52
CA PRO A 125 -14.20 -12.87 -10.10
C PRO A 125 -12.76 -12.95 -9.56
N ALA A 126 -11.76 -13.33 -10.37
CA ALA A 126 -10.35 -13.27 -9.96
C ALA A 126 -9.91 -11.83 -9.69
N ALA A 127 -10.21 -10.89 -10.61
CA ALA A 127 -9.92 -9.47 -10.43
C ALA A 127 -10.66 -8.89 -9.21
N ALA A 128 -11.92 -9.27 -8.99
CA ALA A 128 -12.68 -8.87 -7.80
C ALA A 128 -12.06 -9.40 -6.51
N ALA A 129 -11.60 -10.66 -6.48
CA ALA A 129 -10.90 -11.24 -5.34
C ALA A 129 -9.55 -10.54 -5.07
N ALA A 130 -8.80 -10.17 -6.12
CA ALA A 130 -7.57 -9.37 -6.01
C ALA A 130 -7.85 -7.99 -5.39
N VAL A 131 -8.89 -7.28 -5.83
CA VAL A 131 -9.30 -6.00 -5.23
C VAL A 131 -9.67 -6.20 -3.76
N ALA A 132 -10.48 -7.20 -3.45
CA ALA A 132 -10.91 -7.50 -2.10
C ALA A 132 -9.73 -7.87 -1.17
N LEU A 133 -8.72 -8.60 -1.66
CA LEU A 133 -7.48 -8.88 -0.96
C LEU A 133 -6.80 -7.58 -0.50
N VAL A 134 -6.61 -6.62 -1.40
CA VAL A 134 -5.94 -5.35 -1.09
C VAL A 134 -6.75 -4.49 -0.12
N LEU A 135 -8.08 -4.47 -0.28
CA LEU A 135 -8.96 -3.77 0.66
C LEU A 135 -8.90 -4.41 2.05
N ALA A 136 -8.83 -5.74 2.14
CA ALA A 136 -8.65 -6.44 3.41
C ALA A 136 -7.30 -6.12 4.07
N GLN A 137 -6.23 -5.99 3.28
CA GLN A 137 -4.92 -5.54 3.77
C GLN A 137 -5.01 -4.16 4.43
N GLY A 138 -5.59 -3.17 3.76
CA GLY A 138 -5.75 -1.84 4.36
C GLY A 138 -6.72 -1.83 5.55
N ALA A 139 -7.80 -2.61 5.51
CA ALA A 139 -8.76 -2.70 6.60
C ALA A 139 -8.19 -3.39 7.86
N MET A 140 -7.21 -4.28 7.68
CA MET A 140 -6.42 -4.85 8.78
C MET A 140 -5.71 -3.75 9.57
N LEU A 141 -5.09 -2.79 8.88
CA LEU A 141 -4.44 -1.64 9.50
C LEU A 141 -5.44 -0.73 10.21
N THR A 142 -6.57 -0.40 9.58
CA THR A 142 -7.64 0.41 10.21
C THR A 142 -8.13 -0.20 11.52
N SER A 143 -8.15 -1.54 11.61
CA SER A 143 -8.62 -2.25 12.80
C SER A 143 -7.59 -2.30 13.93
N ALA A 144 -6.33 -1.99 13.67
CA ALA A 144 -5.27 -1.88 14.67
C ALA A 144 -5.36 -0.55 15.43
N ARG A 145 -6.43 -0.37 16.22
CA ARG A 145 -6.77 0.89 16.92
C ARG A 145 -5.64 1.45 17.81
N ALA A 146 -4.76 0.59 18.29
CA ALA A 146 -3.62 0.98 19.11
C ALA A 146 -2.54 1.74 18.33
N ILE A 147 -2.49 1.63 17.00
CA ILE A 147 -1.45 2.24 16.17
C ILE A 147 -2.00 3.50 15.50
N ALA A 148 -1.43 4.65 15.83
CA ALA A 148 -2.01 5.94 15.51
C ALA A 148 -2.14 6.19 14.00
N ALA A 149 -1.09 5.92 13.22
CA ALA A 149 -1.09 6.15 11.76
C ALA A 149 -1.99 5.17 11.00
N TRP A 150 -2.22 3.98 11.55
CA TRP A 150 -3.00 2.93 10.88
C TRP A 150 -4.49 3.04 11.15
N SER A 151 -4.87 3.57 12.32
CA SER A 151 -6.25 3.64 12.80
C SER A 151 -7.07 4.77 12.14
N VAL A 152 -7.00 4.91 10.82
CA VAL A 152 -7.79 5.87 10.03
C VAL A 152 -8.60 5.13 8.94
N PRO A 153 -9.81 5.61 8.58
CA PRO A 153 -10.65 4.95 7.60
C PRO A 153 -10.08 4.97 6.17
N MET A 154 -9.05 5.77 5.92
CA MET A 154 -8.42 5.90 4.59
C MET A 154 -7.54 4.70 4.20
N MET A 155 -7.11 3.83 5.13
CA MET A 155 -6.12 2.79 4.84
C MET A 155 -6.49 1.83 3.69
N PRO A 156 -7.74 1.31 3.58
CA PRO A 156 -8.13 0.50 2.42
C PRO A 156 -7.90 1.22 1.09
N LEU A 157 -8.22 2.52 1.01
CA LEU A 157 -8.03 3.32 -0.19
C LEU A 157 -6.54 3.56 -0.48
N VAL A 158 -5.72 3.85 0.55
CA VAL A 158 -4.26 4.01 0.40
C VAL A 158 -3.64 2.74 -0.16
N PHE A 159 -4.04 1.58 0.35
CA PHE A 159 -3.54 0.29 -0.11
C PHE A 159 -4.00 -0.02 -1.54
N ALA A 160 -5.27 0.24 -1.86
CA ALA A 160 -5.80 0.08 -3.21
C ALA A 160 -5.09 0.97 -4.23
N ALA A 161 -4.90 2.25 -3.90
CA ALA A 161 -4.18 3.21 -4.73
C ALA A 161 -2.71 2.80 -4.94
N SER A 162 -2.03 2.38 -3.87
CA SER A 162 -0.66 1.88 -3.93
C SER A 162 -0.56 0.59 -4.75
N ALA A 163 -1.54 -0.31 -4.65
CA ALA A 163 -1.63 -1.53 -5.46
C ALA A 163 -1.80 -1.18 -6.94
N ALA A 164 -2.73 -0.27 -7.27
CA ALA A 164 -2.93 0.19 -8.64
C ALA A 164 -1.65 0.78 -9.24
N VAL A 165 -0.95 1.67 -8.54
CA VAL A 165 0.32 2.28 -9.00
C VAL A 165 1.40 1.24 -9.26
N SER A 166 1.63 0.35 -8.29
CA SER A 166 2.63 -0.71 -8.47
C SER A 166 2.24 -1.73 -9.56
N GLY A 167 0.93 -1.98 -9.72
CA GLY A 167 0.37 -2.86 -10.73
C GLY A 167 0.53 -2.35 -12.16
N VAL A 168 0.17 -1.09 -12.42
CA VAL A 168 0.36 -0.49 -13.76
C VAL A 168 1.84 -0.32 -14.09
N GLY A 169 2.69 -0.04 -13.10
CA GLY A 169 4.14 -0.03 -13.30
C GLY A 169 4.66 -1.41 -13.72
N LEU A 170 4.18 -2.50 -13.10
CA LEU A 170 4.63 -3.85 -13.44
C LEU A 170 4.13 -4.27 -14.82
N LEU A 171 2.88 -3.90 -15.16
CA LEU A 171 2.34 -4.08 -16.51
C LEU A 171 3.22 -3.42 -17.56
N VAL A 172 3.60 -2.16 -17.35
CA VAL A 172 4.49 -1.41 -18.24
C VAL A 172 5.86 -2.09 -18.40
N LEU A 173 6.45 -2.59 -17.31
CA LEU A 173 7.72 -3.31 -17.38
C LEU A 173 7.60 -4.63 -18.13
N VAL A 174 6.50 -5.36 -17.93
CA VAL A 174 6.26 -6.63 -18.64
C VAL A 174 6.11 -6.40 -20.15
N GLU A 175 5.41 -5.35 -20.57
CA GLU A 175 5.32 -4.95 -21.98
C GLU A 175 6.70 -4.65 -22.58
N LEU A 176 7.50 -3.84 -21.88
CA LEU A 176 8.86 -3.51 -22.32
C LEU A 176 9.78 -4.73 -22.38
N MET A 177 9.73 -5.61 -21.38
CA MET A 177 10.49 -6.85 -21.37
C MET A 177 10.10 -7.81 -22.49
N ALA A 178 8.85 -7.74 -22.95
CA ALA A 178 8.37 -8.46 -24.12
C ALA A 178 8.71 -7.77 -25.45
N GLY A 179 9.52 -6.70 -25.43
CA GLY A 179 9.93 -5.95 -26.62
C GLY A 179 8.86 -5.02 -27.19
N ARG A 180 7.78 -4.75 -26.44
CA ARG A 180 6.68 -3.89 -26.86
C ARG A 180 6.76 -2.54 -26.16
N LEU A 181 6.72 -1.45 -26.92
CA LEU A 181 6.52 -0.14 -26.32
C LEU A 181 5.06 0.01 -25.87
N PRO A 182 4.81 0.43 -24.62
CA PRO A 182 3.48 0.82 -24.18
C PRO A 182 2.89 1.90 -25.09
N GLY A 183 1.71 1.64 -25.64
CA GLY A 183 1.00 2.62 -26.46
C GLY A 183 0.56 3.86 -25.65
N PRO A 184 0.21 4.97 -26.32
CA PRO A 184 -0.18 6.22 -25.66
C PRO A 184 -1.32 6.06 -24.65
N ALA A 185 -2.30 5.18 -24.93
CA ALA A 185 -3.41 4.92 -24.02
C ALA A 185 -2.94 4.31 -22.69
N LEU A 186 -2.09 3.28 -22.73
CA LEU A 186 -1.54 2.65 -21.52
C LEU A 186 -0.66 3.63 -20.72
N LEU A 187 0.15 4.44 -21.40
CA LEU A 187 0.94 5.49 -20.75
C LEU A 187 0.05 6.54 -20.07
N ALA A 188 -1.01 7.01 -20.75
CA ALA A 188 -1.96 7.96 -20.19
C ALA A 188 -2.71 7.37 -18.97
N THR A 189 -3.16 6.12 -19.04
CA THR A 189 -3.75 5.41 -17.90
C THR A 189 -2.77 5.29 -16.74
N THR A 190 -1.50 4.96 -17.03
CA THR A 190 -0.44 4.86 -16.02
C THR A 190 -0.21 6.20 -15.32
N LEU A 191 -0.16 7.30 -16.07
CA LEU A 191 -0.05 8.66 -15.52
C LEU A 191 -1.26 9.04 -14.67
N ALA A 192 -2.47 8.71 -15.11
CA ALA A 192 -3.69 8.96 -14.34
C ALA A 192 -3.69 8.18 -13.02
N VAL A 193 -3.33 6.90 -13.04
CA VAL A 193 -3.22 6.06 -11.84
C VAL A 193 -2.13 6.57 -10.89
N LEU A 194 -0.97 6.99 -11.41
CA LEU A 194 0.09 7.63 -10.61
C LEU A 194 -0.40 8.91 -9.94
N GLY A 195 -1.09 9.78 -10.68
CA GLY A 195 -1.66 11.03 -10.16
C GLY A 195 -2.69 10.78 -9.06
N LEU A 196 -3.66 9.89 -9.30
CA LEU A 196 -4.66 9.49 -8.30
C LEU A 196 -4.01 8.83 -7.07
N GLY A 197 -2.97 8.01 -7.29
CA GLY A 197 -2.19 7.40 -6.22
C GLY A 197 -1.47 8.42 -5.35
N MET A 198 -0.88 9.45 -5.96
CA MET A 198 -0.25 10.56 -5.26
C MET A 198 -1.28 11.34 -4.43
N LEU A 199 -2.45 11.63 -5.01
CA LEU A 199 -3.54 12.31 -4.30
C LEU A 199 -4.04 11.50 -3.11
N ALA A 200 -4.20 10.18 -3.25
CA ALA A 200 -4.59 9.31 -2.15
C ALA A 200 -3.55 9.29 -1.01
N TRP A 201 -2.25 9.30 -1.36
CA TRP A 201 -1.16 9.39 -0.39
C TRP A 201 -1.16 10.73 0.36
N LEU A 202 -1.29 11.85 -0.35
CA LEU A 202 -1.37 13.18 0.25
C LEU A 202 -2.61 13.34 1.12
N ALA A 203 -3.76 12.82 0.66
CA ALA A 203 -5.00 12.82 1.43
C ALA A 203 -4.89 11.97 2.70
N PHE A 204 -4.15 10.86 2.67
CA PHE A 204 -3.80 10.12 3.88
C PHE A 204 -2.97 10.95 4.85
N LEU A 205 -1.92 11.63 4.38
CA LEU A 205 -1.15 12.53 5.24
C LEU A 205 -2.03 13.67 5.77
N ALA A 206 -3.10 14.06 5.10
CA ALA A 206 -4.05 15.05 5.60
C ALA A 206 -5.23 14.45 6.43
N ALA A 207 -5.32 13.13 6.60
CA ALA A 207 -6.54 12.46 7.05
C ALA A 207 -6.96 12.73 8.50
N SER A 208 -6.05 13.21 9.35
CA SER A 208 -6.35 13.50 10.75
C SER A 208 -5.46 14.60 11.31
N SER A 209 -6.05 15.44 12.16
CA SER A 209 -5.36 16.45 12.98
C SER A 209 -5.02 15.95 14.39
N ASP A 210 -5.34 14.69 14.72
CA ASP A 210 -5.00 14.07 16.00
C ASP A 210 -3.48 14.14 16.23
N PRO A 211 -3.00 14.72 17.35
CA PRO A 211 -1.58 14.82 17.65
C PRO A 211 -0.82 13.49 17.56
N ALA A 212 -1.44 12.38 17.98
CA ALA A 212 -0.82 11.07 17.89
C ALA A 212 -0.62 10.63 16.44
N PHE A 213 -1.59 10.94 15.56
CA PHE A 213 -1.49 10.66 14.13
C PHE A 213 -0.42 11.54 13.45
N VAL A 214 -0.43 12.84 13.75
CA VAL A 214 0.54 13.80 13.20
C VAL A 214 1.97 13.40 13.59
N GLN A 215 2.18 13.06 14.87
CA GLN A 215 3.47 12.59 15.36
C GLN A 215 3.89 11.26 14.70
N ALA A 216 2.99 10.27 14.62
CA ALA A 216 3.29 8.98 14.01
C ALA A 216 3.61 9.11 12.51
N THR A 217 2.99 10.05 11.81
CA THR A 217 3.21 10.29 10.37
C THR A 217 4.31 11.30 10.07
N ALA A 218 4.95 11.91 11.08
CA ALA A 218 6.00 12.91 10.88
C ALA A 218 7.16 12.43 9.97
N PRO A 219 7.67 11.18 10.09
CA PRO A 219 8.70 10.67 9.18
C PRO A 219 8.25 10.57 7.72
N LEU A 220 6.94 10.50 7.47
CA LEU A 220 6.35 10.42 6.13
C LEU A 220 6.05 11.80 5.53
N ARG A 221 6.01 12.86 6.36
CA ARG A 221 5.72 14.24 5.95
C ARG A 221 6.97 15.06 5.71
N HIS A 222 8.02 14.78 6.46
CA HIS A 222 9.23 15.59 6.51
C HIS A 222 10.49 14.75 6.40
N GLY A 223 11.57 15.39 5.95
CA GLY A 223 12.89 14.76 5.86
C GLY A 223 13.07 13.86 4.63
N PRO A 224 14.18 13.10 4.60
CA PRO A 224 14.61 12.38 3.40
C PRO A 224 13.61 11.30 2.96
N LYS A 225 12.88 10.69 3.91
CA LYS A 225 11.92 9.63 3.60
C LYS A 225 10.67 10.16 2.88
N ALA A 226 10.18 11.33 3.28
CA ALA A 226 9.10 12.00 2.58
C ALA A 226 9.49 12.35 1.14
N ILE A 227 10.71 12.87 0.96
CA ILE A 227 11.27 13.18 -0.37
C ILE A 227 11.41 11.90 -1.20
N GLU A 228 11.95 10.82 -0.64
CA GLU A 228 12.06 9.51 -1.32
C GLU A 228 10.69 9.04 -1.81
N ILE A 229 9.67 9.05 -0.95
CA ILE A 229 8.33 8.55 -1.31
C ILE A 229 7.65 9.45 -2.35
N ILE A 230 7.65 10.77 -2.14
CA ILE A 230 6.94 11.70 -3.03
C ILE A 230 7.66 11.85 -4.37
N VAL A 231 8.97 12.12 -4.32
CA VAL A 231 9.74 12.40 -5.54
C VAL A 231 9.99 11.10 -6.31
N ALA A 232 10.59 10.09 -5.69
CA ALA A 232 10.91 8.86 -6.40
C ALA A 232 9.66 8.01 -6.66
N GLY A 233 8.67 8.01 -5.76
CA GLY A 233 7.48 7.17 -5.92
C GLY A 233 6.37 7.76 -6.79
N TYR A 234 6.32 9.08 -7.00
CA TYR A 234 5.25 9.73 -7.77
C TYR A 234 5.75 10.79 -8.76
N VAL A 235 6.45 11.84 -8.31
CA VAL A 235 6.78 13.00 -9.17
C VAL A 235 7.72 12.60 -10.31
N ALA A 236 8.79 11.86 -10.03
CA ALA A 236 9.73 11.41 -11.05
C ALA A 236 9.06 10.42 -12.03
N PRO A 237 8.32 9.38 -11.60
CA PRO A 237 7.52 8.55 -12.50
C PRO A 237 6.55 9.35 -13.39
N LEU A 238 5.85 10.34 -12.83
CA LEU A 238 4.94 11.21 -13.60
C LEU A 238 5.69 12.02 -14.66
N ALA A 239 6.80 12.67 -14.29
CA ALA A 239 7.60 13.47 -15.21
C ALA A 239 8.21 12.61 -16.33
N LEU A 240 8.77 11.46 -15.99
CA LEU A 240 9.37 10.53 -16.95
C LEU A 240 8.31 9.90 -17.87
N GLY A 241 7.14 9.53 -17.35
CA GLY A 241 6.04 9.03 -18.16
C GLY A 241 5.46 10.10 -19.09
N ALA A 242 5.34 11.35 -18.64
CA ALA A 242 4.93 12.47 -19.48
C ALA A 242 5.95 12.75 -20.59
N LEU A 243 7.24 12.68 -20.27
CA LEU A 243 8.32 12.81 -21.25
C LEU A 243 8.25 11.70 -22.30
N ALA A 244 8.05 10.44 -21.88
CA ALA A 244 7.88 9.31 -22.80
C ALA A 244 6.66 9.48 -23.71
N LEU A 245 5.55 10.00 -23.18
CA LEU A 245 4.34 10.26 -23.95
C LEU A 245 4.57 11.35 -25.01
N ALA A 246 5.27 12.43 -24.64
CA ALA A 246 5.55 13.56 -25.53
C ALA A 246 6.62 13.26 -26.60
N PHE A 247 7.62 12.43 -26.26
CA PHE A 247 8.76 12.13 -27.14
C PHE A 247 8.91 10.62 -27.34
N GLN A 248 8.04 10.05 -28.18
CA GLN A 248 7.96 8.60 -28.44
C GLN A 248 9.30 7.97 -28.87
N ALA A 249 10.14 8.71 -29.60
CA ALA A 249 11.46 8.24 -30.04
C ALA A 249 12.40 7.87 -28.87
N TRP A 250 12.22 8.48 -27.70
CA TRP A 250 13.03 8.23 -26.50
C TRP A 250 12.28 7.48 -25.42
N ALA A 251 11.04 7.07 -25.68
CA ALA A 251 10.14 6.52 -24.67
C ALA A 251 10.68 5.29 -23.90
N PRO A 252 11.45 4.33 -24.46
CA PRO A 252 11.79 3.10 -23.74
C PRO A 252 12.49 3.32 -22.41
N GLY A 253 13.54 4.15 -22.39
CA GLY A 253 14.37 4.39 -21.20
C GLY A 253 13.59 5.08 -20.07
N PRO A 254 13.00 6.28 -20.30
CA PRO A 254 12.17 6.98 -19.33
C PRO A 254 10.96 6.15 -18.88
N THR A 255 10.31 5.39 -19.78
CA THR A 255 9.16 4.54 -19.40
C THR A 255 9.59 3.42 -18.45
N ALA A 256 10.68 2.72 -18.75
CA ALA A 256 11.23 1.69 -17.87
C ALA A 256 11.59 2.26 -16.50
N LEU A 257 12.30 3.40 -16.48
CA LEU A 257 12.71 4.05 -15.25
C LEU A 257 11.50 4.55 -14.44
N ALA A 258 10.50 5.16 -15.08
CA ALA A 258 9.26 5.59 -14.44
C ALA A 258 8.55 4.42 -13.74
N ALA A 259 8.42 3.30 -14.44
CA ALA A 259 7.77 2.12 -13.91
C ALA A 259 8.54 1.49 -12.74
N LEU A 260 9.87 1.36 -12.86
CA LEU A 260 10.72 0.88 -11.75
C LEU A 260 10.62 1.77 -10.52
N LEU A 261 10.68 3.10 -10.71
CA LEU A 261 10.58 4.07 -9.63
C LEU A 261 9.20 4.03 -8.97
N ALA A 262 8.12 3.87 -9.73
CA ALA A 262 6.79 3.66 -9.19
C ALA A 262 6.72 2.40 -8.32
N LEU A 263 7.24 1.26 -8.79
CA LEU A 263 7.27 0.00 -8.03
C LEU A 263 8.04 0.15 -6.71
N VAL A 264 9.30 0.59 -6.81
CA VAL A 264 10.17 0.74 -5.64
C VAL A 264 9.57 1.76 -4.67
N GLY A 265 9.05 2.88 -5.17
CA GLY A 265 8.38 3.90 -4.38
C GLY A 265 7.21 3.34 -3.56
N GLN A 266 6.36 2.51 -4.16
CA GLN A 266 5.24 1.89 -3.43
C GLN A 266 5.69 0.89 -2.37
N VAL A 267 6.74 0.10 -2.63
CA VAL A 267 7.34 -0.79 -1.61
C VAL A 267 7.91 0.04 -0.45
N ARG A 268 8.63 1.12 -0.75
CA ARG A 268 9.22 2.03 0.24
C ARG A 268 8.17 2.76 1.05
N ALA A 269 7.08 3.20 0.43
CA ALA A 269 5.95 3.85 1.10
C ALA A 269 5.27 2.91 2.11
N ARG A 270 4.96 1.65 1.71
CA ARG A 270 4.41 0.63 2.61
C ARG A 270 5.36 0.28 3.74
N SER A 271 6.64 0.08 3.43
CA SER A 271 7.67 -0.18 4.44
C SER A 271 7.74 0.93 5.50
N ALA A 272 7.75 2.20 5.07
CA ALA A 272 7.76 3.34 5.97
C ALA A 272 6.47 3.42 6.80
N LEU A 273 5.31 3.16 6.20
CA LEU A 273 4.03 3.15 6.89
C LEU A 273 3.97 2.08 7.99
N ILE A 274 4.47 0.87 7.72
CA ILE A 274 4.45 -0.23 8.69
C ILE A 274 5.54 -0.09 9.76
N LEU A 275 6.78 0.22 9.37
CA LEU A 275 7.91 0.16 10.29
C LEU A 275 8.17 1.48 11.01
N GLN A 276 7.97 2.62 10.35
CA GLN A 276 8.31 3.93 10.92
C GLN A 276 7.08 4.62 11.50
N ALA A 277 5.98 4.63 10.75
CA ALA A 277 4.72 5.24 11.19
C ALA A 277 3.88 4.31 12.09
N GLY A 278 4.32 3.06 12.30
CA GLY A 278 3.74 2.11 13.24
C GLY A 278 3.97 2.48 14.70
N GLN A 279 3.48 3.63 15.16
CA GLN A 279 3.62 4.10 16.54
C GLN A 279 2.35 3.82 17.35
N ARG A 280 2.51 3.21 18.52
CA ARG A 280 1.42 3.03 19.48
C ARG A 280 0.97 4.39 20.01
N ARG A 281 -0.35 4.56 20.16
CA ARG A 281 -0.94 5.75 20.76
C ARG A 281 -0.47 5.93 22.21
N PRO A 282 -0.12 7.15 22.64
CA PRO A 282 0.17 7.41 24.05
C PRO A 282 -1.09 7.27 24.90
N VAL A 283 -0.93 6.87 26.16
CA VAL A 283 -2.01 6.89 27.15
C VAL A 283 -1.93 8.20 27.92
N THR A 284 -2.94 9.06 27.74
CA THR A 284 -3.01 10.38 28.38
C THR A 284 -4.23 10.47 29.30
N LEU A 285 -4.07 11.13 30.44
CA LEU A 285 -5.18 11.50 31.33
C LEU A 285 -5.53 12.96 31.07
N ALA A 286 -6.57 13.20 30.28
CA ALA A 286 -7.00 14.55 29.91
C ALA A 286 -7.47 15.39 31.12
N THR A 287 -7.94 14.73 32.18
CA THR A 287 -8.47 15.37 33.39
C THR A 287 -7.41 15.69 34.44
N LEU A 288 -6.20 15.12 34.33
CA LEU A 288 -5.11 15.38 35.26
C LEU A 288 -4.07 16.27 34.60
N THR A 289 -3.96 17.49 35.12
CA THR A 289 -3.02 18.51 34.67
C THR A 289 -2.08 18.84 35.81
N LEU A 290 -0.77 18.66 35.61
CA LEU A 290 0.21 19.00 36.63
C LEU A 290 0.50 20.51 36.59
N PRO A 291 0.43 21.23 37.72
CA PRO A 291 0.92 22.60 37.79
C PRO A 291 2.44 22.60 37.58
N ARG A 292 2.92 23.43 36.66
CA ARG A 292 4.35 23.61 36.40
C ARG A 292 4.98 24.24 37.65
N ARG A 293 5.86 23.52 38.36
CA ARG A 293 6.70 24.15 39.38
C ARG A 293 7.66 25.09 38.66
N SER A 294 7.58 26.38 38.96
CA SER A 294 8.59 27.36 38.58
C SER A 294 9.88 27.00 39.31
N SER A 295 10.87 26.51 38.57
CA SER A 295 12.27 26.40 39.00
C SER A 295 12.98 27.73 38.79
#